data_AF-A0A519JZG4-F1
#
_entry.id   AF-A0A519JZG4-F1
#
_cell.length_a   1.000
_cell.length_b   1.000
_cell.length_c   1.000
_cell.angle_alpha   90.00
_cell.angle_beta   90.00
_cell.angle_gamma   90.00
#
_symmetry.space_group_name_H-M   'P 1'
#
loop_
_entity.id
_entity.type
_entity.pdbx_description
1 polymer ?
#
loop_
_entity_poly.entity_id
_entity_poly.type
_entity_poly.pdbx_seq_one_letter_code
_entity_poly.pdbx_strand_id
1 'polypeptide(L)'
;METANDESTLEARPGSLSETSTISCATITKTSVGNEFPMTFNIDFGLGCTHNGVTRSGMITVTYTGFFLTNGSQMIITRNNYVVDGYQIQGTVTYTNQTTDPGTPQWSRTVTNGQITTPGGDVYTHTGTRTVRQTAGVGTPLIMADNVFEVSSGTSTVTREGGATLTATITTPLIKNASCSYISEGVLHLEGGMLNGDLDYGTGACDITAIYTHADGQQYTVILN
;
A
#
# COMPACT_ATOMS: atom_id res chain seq x y z
N MET A 1 -1.44 -8.53 -1.13
CA MET A 1 -1.07 -7.26 -0.46
C MET A 1 -0.74 -6.28 -1.57
N GLU A 2 -1.56 -5.24 -1.78
CA GLU A 2 -1.38 -4.29 -2.90
C GLU A 2 -0.06 -3.53 -2.68
N THR A 3 1.02 -3.99 -3.31
CA THR A 3 2.31 -3.30 -3.38
C THR A 3 2.22 -2.32 -4.53
N ALA A 4 1.66 -1.14 -4.25
CA ALA A 4 1.94 0.01 -5.10
C ALA A 4 3.42 0.39 -4.88
N ASN A 5 4.32 -0.24 -5.64
CA ASN A 5 5.62 0.34 -5.93
C ASN A 5 5.37 1.43 -6.97
N ASP A 6 4.98 2.61 -6.48
CA ASP A 6 5.05 3.83 -7.27
C ASP A 6 6.07 4.74 -6.56
N GLU A 7 7.30 4.66 -7.05
CA GLU A 7 8.41 5.54 -6.69
C GLU A 7 8.10 6.94 -7.22
N SER A 8 7.38 7.72 -6.42
CA SER A 8 7.31 9.17 -6.63
C SER A 8 7.62 9.90 -5.32
N THR A 9 8.63 10.73 -5.41
CA THR A 9 9.23 11.53 -4.33
C THR A 9 8.20 12.53 -3.79
N LEU A 10 7.76 12.33 -2.55
CA LEU A 10 7.00 13.34 -1.80
C LEU A 10 8.00 14.26 -1.09
N GLU A 11 8.46 15.30 -1.80
CA GLU A 11 9.22 16.38 -1.17
C GLU A 11 8.28 17.26 -0.31
N ALA A 12 8.67 17.49 0.94
CA ALA A 12 8.22 18.65 1.69
C ALA A 12 8.94 19.88 1.13
N ARG A 13 8.21 20.89 0.58
CA ARG A 13 8.51 22.33 0.73
C ARG A 13 7.54 23.26 -0.03
N PRO A 14 7.36 24.51 0.45
CA PRO A 14 6.61 25.56 -0.24
C PRO A 14 7.55 26.32 -1.23
N GLY A 15 7.14 26.45 -2.50
CA GLY A 15 7.81 27.30 -3.48
C GLY A 15 7.85 26.72 -4.91
N SER A 16 7.12 27.35 -5.83
CA SER A 16 7.06 27.16 -7.29
C SER A 16 7.23 25.74 -7.85
N LEU A 17 6.10 25.14 -8.22
CA LEU A 17 6.01 23.91 -9.01
C LEU A 17 6.67 24.11 -10.38
N SER A 18 7.85 23.52 -10.60
CA SER A 18 8.28 23.11 -11.93
C SER A 18 7.88 21.65 -12.08
N GLU A 19 6.67 21.44 -12.60
CA GLU A 19 6.08 20.12 -12.85
C GLU A 19 6.95 19.30 -13.82
N THR A 20 7.46 18.17 -13.38
CA THR A 20 7.73 17.04 -14.28
C THR A 20 7.62 15.75 -13.47
N SER A 21 6.39 15.26 -13.30
CA SER A 21 6.17 13.84 -13.02
C SER A 21 6.03 13.12 -14.36
N THR A 22 6.86 12.10 -14.58
CA THR A 22 7.30 11.57 -15.88
C THR A 22 6.49 10.36 -16.38
N ILE A 23 5.19 10.29 -16.08
CA ILE A 23 4.30 9.40 -16.83
C ILE A 23 3.81 10.17 -18.07
N SER A 24 4.48 9.99 -19.21
CA SER A 24 4.23 10.74 -20.45
C SER A 24 2.77 10.68 -20.96
N CYS A 25 1.98 9.70 -20.51
CA CYS A 25 0.60 9.50 -20.92
C CYS A 25 -0.45 9.77 -19.82
N ALA A 26 -0.05 10.15 -18.61
CA ALA A 26 -0.99 10.50 -17.54
C ALA A 26 -1.01 12.02 -17.33
N THR A 27 -2.20 12.56 -17.09
CA THR A 27 -2.38 13.99 -16.78
C THR A 27 -2.59 14.17 -15.29
N ILE A 28 -1.74 14.96 -14.65
CA ILE A 28 -1.89 15.32 -13.24
C ILE A 28 -2.48 16.73 -13.18
N THR A 29 -3.57 16.90 -12.41
CA THR A 29 -4.22 18.20 -12.22
C THR A 29 -4.49 18.46 -10.75
N LYS A 30 -4.18 19.67 -10.27
CA LYS A 30 -4.63 20.14 -8.96
C LYS A 30 -6.02 20.78 -9.13
N THR A 31 -7.03 20.24 -8.46
CA THR A 31 -8.42 20.72 -8.57
C THR A 31 -8.84 21.66 -7.44
N SER A 32 -8.14 21.63 -6.30
CA SER A 32 -8.35 22.58 -5.20
C SER A 32 -7.84 23.98 -5.57
N VAL A 33 -8.61 25.02 -5.28
CA VAL A 33 -8.25 26.43 -5.51
C VAL A 33 -7.25 26.90 -4.47
N GLY A 34 -6.21 27.64 -4.89
CA GLY A 34 -5.23 28.23 -3.99
C GLY A 34 -4.30 27.19 -3.34
N ASN A 35 -3.70 27.56 -2.21
CA ASN A 35 -2.73 26.74 -1.47
C ASN A 35 -3.23 26.36 -0.08
N GLU A 36 -4.54 26.20 0.07
CA GLU A 36 -5.18 25.79 1.32
C GLU A 36 -5.56 24.31 1.28
N PHE A 37 -5.62 23.69 2.46
CA PHE A 37 -6.12 22.34 2.61
C PHE A 37 -7.65 22.34 2.77
N PRO A 38 -8.36 21.33 2.25
CA PRO A 38 -7.83 20.14 1.60
C PRO A 38 -7.31 20.41 0.16
N MET A 39 -6.13 19.86 -0.14
CA MET A 39 -5.56 19.89 -1.49
C MET A 39 -5.92 18.62 -2.23
N THR A 40 -6.49 18.75 -3.43
CA THR A 40 -6.92 17.59 -4.23
C THR A 40 -6.19 17.56 -5.57
N PHE A 41 -5.68 16.39 -5.90
CA PHE A 41 -4.99 16.08 -7.14
C PHE A 41 -5.69 14.94 -7.87
N ASN A 42 -5.92 15.09 -9.16
CA ASN A 42 -6.39 14.01 -10.03
C ASN A 42 -5.25 13.55 -10.92
N ILE A 43 -5.09 12.24 -11.03
CA ILE A 43 -4.18 11.56 -11.95
C ILE A 43 -5.05 10.80 -12.94
N ASP A 44 -5.13 11.30 -14.17
CA ASP A 44 -5.96 10.74 -15.24
C ASP A 44 -5.08 9.99 -16.24
N PHE A 45 -5.30 8.67 -16.35
CA PHE A 45 -4.62 7.76 -17.27
C PHE A 45 -5.38 7.60 -18.60
N GLY A 46 -6.52 8.28 -18.76
CA GLY A 46 -7.38 8.19 -19.94
C GLY A 46 -7.88 6.76 -20.17
N LEU A 47 -7.88 6.34 -21.43
CA LEU A 47 -8.30 4.99 -21.83
C LEU A 47 -7.20 3.93 -21.66
N GLY A 48 -5.98 4.33 -21.35
CA GLY A 48 -4.83 3.44 -21.29
C GLY A 48 -3.52 4.19 -21.33
N CYS A 49 -2.68 3.96 -20.34
CA CYS A 49 -1.38 4.56 -20.17
C CYS A 49 -0.43 3.51 -19.59
N THR A 50 0.51 3.06 -20.42
CA THR A 50 1.52 2.07 -20.05
C THR A 50 2.80 2.78 -19.66
N HIS A 51 3.28 2.50 -18.45
CA HIS A 51 4.54 3.03 -17.94
C HIS A 51 5.22 1.95 -17.08
N ASN A 52 6.50 1.71 -17.34
CA ASN A 52 7.30 0.66 -16.68
C ASN A 52 6.64 -0.73 -16.70
N GLY A 53 6.04 -1.11 -17.84
CA GLY A 53 5.42 -2.43 -18.02
C GLY A 53 4.03 -2.59 -17.39
N VAL A 54 3.53 -1.61 -16.65
CA VAL A 54 2.20 -1.62 -16.04
C VAL A 54 1.27 -0.71 -16.83
N THR A 55 0.11 -1.23 -17.24
CA THR A 55 -0.91 -0.49 -17.99
C THR A 55 -2.04 -0.05 -17.07
N ARG A 56 -2.28 1.26 -17.02
CA ARG A 56 -3.32 1.88 -16.20
C ARG A 56 -4.35 2.60 -17.06
N SER A 57 -5.61 2.62 -16.67
CA SER A 57 -6.64 3.47 -17.27
C SER A 57 -7.57 4.03 -16.20
N GLY A 58 -8.39 5.02 -16.55
CA GLY A 58 -9.26 5.72 -15.59
C GLY A 58 -8.50 6.73 -14.75
N MET A 59 -9.05 7.05 -13.57
CA MET A 59 -8.56 8.17 -12.77
C MET A 59 -8.38 7.79 -11.29
N ILE A 60 -7.32 8.31 -10.69
CA ILE A 60 -7.09 8.32 -9.25
C ILE A 60 -7.28 9.75 -8.75
N THR A 61 -8.00 9.93 -7.65
CA THR A 61 -8.08 11.20 -6.93
C THR A 61 -7.40 11.05 -5.59
N VAL A 62 -6.46 11.97 -5.29
CA VAL A 62 -5.73 12.02 -4.02
C VAL A 62 -6.06 13.33 -3.32
N THR A 63 -6.54 13.26 -2.08
CA THR A 63 -6.87 14.42 -1.26
C THR A 63 -6.00 14.43 0.00
N TYR A 64 -5.29 15.52 0.21
CA TYR A 64 -4.56 15.80 1.45
C TYR A 64 -5.36 16.74 2.34
N THR A 65 -5.56 16.39 3.61
CA THR A 65 -6.28 17.25 4.58
C THR A 65 -5.36 18.21 5.35
N GLY A 66 -4.05 18.03 5.22
CA GLY A 66 -2.99 18.82 5.83
C GLY A 66 -1.64 18.40 5.27
N PHE A 67 -0.56 18.97 5.78
CA PHE A 67 0.79 18.54 5.40
C PHE A 67 1.00 17.08 5.80
N PHE A 68 1.56 16.27 4.89
CA PHE A 68 1.61 14.81 5.04
C PHE A 68 2.28 14.31 6.33
N LEU A 69 3.29 15.03 6.84
CA LEU A 69 4.00 14.70 8.08
C LEU A 69 3.38 15.29 9.35
N THR A 70 2.34 16.12 9.23
CA THR A 70 1.63 16.67 10.38
C THR A 70 0.72 15.61 10.97
N ASN A 71 0.91 15.29 12.25
CA ASN A 71 0.07 14.36 13.00
C ASN A 71 -1.43 14.68 12.82
N GLY A 72 -2.23 13.66 12.51
CA GLY A 72 -3.66 13.78 12.22
C GLY A 72 -3.99 14.14 10.77
N SER A 73 -3.02 14.56 9.95
CA SER A 73 -3.25 14.79 8.51
C SER A 73 -3.49 13.49 7.77
N GLN A 74 -4.32 13.55 6.74
CA GLN A 74 -4.73 12.40 5.96
C GLN A 74 -4.38 12.57 4.49
N MET A 75 -4.02 11.45 3.86
CA MET A 75 -4.01 11.28 2.41
C MET A 75 -5.10 10.26 2.05
N ILE A 76 -6.14 10.73 1.36
CA ILE A 76 -7.31 9.94 0.99
C ILE A 76 -7.25 9.69 -0.51
N ILE A 77 -7.26 8.42 -0.92
CA ILE A 77 -7.20 7.99 -2.31
C ILE A 77 -8.52 7.35 -2.69
N THR A 78 -9.15 7.89 -3.74
CA THR A 78 -10.31 7.31 -4.40
C THR A 78 -10.00 7.03 -5.86
N ARG A 79 -10.81 6.16 -6.47
CA ARG A 79 -10.59 5.64 -7.82
C ARG A 79 -11.88 5.75 -8.62
N ASN A 80 -11.79 6.20 -9.86
CA ASN A 80 -12.91 6.29 -10.79
C ASN A 80 -12.56 5.55 -12.07
N ASN A 81 -13.26 4.44 -12.33
CA ASN A 81 -13.02 3.54 -13.46
C ASN A 81 -11.55 3.13 -13.60
N TYR A 82 -10.83 3.05 -12.47
CA TYR A 82 -9.40 2.78 -12.47
C TYR A 82 -9.15 1.29 -12.71
N VAL A 83 -8.30 0.99 -13.68
CA VAL A 83 -7.92 -0.37 -14.06
C VAL A 83 -6.40 -0.45 -14.12
N VAL A 84 -5.83 -1.53 -13.60
CA VAL A 84 -4.40 -1.84 -13.68
C VAL A 84 -4.24 -3.24 -14.25
N ASP A 85 -3.56 -3.37 -15.39
CA ASP A 85 -3.33 -4.65 -16.07
C ASP A 85 -4.61 -5.50 -16.24
N GLY A 86 -5.73 -4.83 -16.53
CA GLY A 86 -7.06 -5.44 -16.70
C GLY A 86 -7.85 -5.68 -15.40
N TYR A 87 -7.25 -5.46 -14.22
CA TYR A 87 -7.95 -5.54 -12.94
C TYR A 87 -8.61 -4.21 -12.60
N GLN A 88 -9.93 -4.20 -12.47
CA GLN A 88 -10.66 -3.01 -12.04
C GLN A 88 -10.53 -2.86 -10.52
N ILE A 89 -10.03 -1.72 -10.06
CA ILE A 89 -9.76 -1.46 -8.64
C ILE A 89 -10.67 -0.35 -8.13
N GLN A 90 -11.36 -0.63 -7.03
CA GLN A 90 -12.32 0.26 -6.40
C GLN A 90 -12.11 0.30 -4.88
N GLY A 91 -12.76 1.27 -4.24
CA GLY A 91 -12.68 1.53 -2.81
C GLY A 91 -11.77 2.70 -2.45
N THR A 92 -11.77 3.03 -1.17
CA THR A 92 -11.05 4.17 -0.61
C THR A 92 -9.88 3.69 0.22
N VAL A 93 -8.70 4.28 -0.01
CA VAL A 93 -7.52 4.08 0.83
C VAL A 93 -7.22 5.36 1.58
N THR A 94 -7.21 5.30 2.90
CA THR A 94 -6.88 6.45 3.76
C THR A 94 -5.61 6.17 4.53
N TYR A 95 -4.61 7.03 4.33
CA TYR A 95 -3.45 7.11 5.19
C TYR A 95 -3.68 8.21 6.22
N THR A 96 -3.45 7.93 7.50
CA THR A 96 -3.49 8.95 8.57
C THR A 96 -2.13 9.02 9.22
N ASN A 97 -1.52 10.21 9.22
CA ASN A 97 -0.25 10.42 9.90
C ASN A 97 -0.47 10.34 11.42
N GLN A 98 0.37 9.56 12.09
CA GLN A 98 0.35 9.35 13.55
C GLN A 98 1.73 9.64 14.16
N THR A 99 2.57 10.39 13.44
CA THR A 99 3.95 10.67 13.85
C THR A 99 3.96 11.50 15.12
N THR A 100 4.56 10.97 16.17
CA THR A 100 4.82 11.71 17.43
C THR A 100 6.31 11.99 17.62
N ASP A 101 7.16 11.18 17.00
CA ASP A 101 8.61 11.36 16.95
C ASP A 101 9.04 11.49 15.47
N PRO A 102 9.58 12.66 15.05
CA PRO A 102 10.08 12.85 13.69
C PRO A 102 11.20 11.87 13.30
N GLY A 103 11.93 11.30 14.26
CA GLY A 103 12.96 10.28 14.01
C GLY A 103 12.38 8.90 13.65
N THR A 104 11.09 8.68 13.94
CA THR A 104 10.37 7.44 13.63
C THR A 104 8.96 7.76 13.09
N PRO A 105 8.85 8.26 11.85
CA PRO A 105 7.56 8.55 11.23
C PRO A 105 6.61 7.36 11.28
N GLN A 106 5.34 7.61 11.59
CA GLN A 106 4.29 6.60 11.73
C GLN A 106 3.01 7.02 11.01
N TRP A 107 2.32 6.07 10.38
CA TRP A 107 0.99 6.26 9.83
C TRP A 107 0.15 4.99 9.90
N SER A 108 -1.17 5.15 9.95
CA SER A 108 -2.10 4.06 9.66
C SER A 108 -2.51 4.10 8.20
N ARG A 109 -2.81 2.93 7.62
CA ARG A 109 -3.44 2.77 6.29
C ARG A 109 -4.70 1.95 6.46
N THR A 110 -5.83 2.51 6.07
CA THR A 110 -7.14 1.84 6.08
C THR A 110 -7.68 1.70 4.67
N VAL A 111 -8.26 0.55 4.35
CA VAL A 111 -9.04 0.33 3.13
C VAL A 111 -10.50 0.11 3.49
N THR A 112 -11.38 0.89 2.88
CA THR A 112 -12.83 0.76 3.02
C THR A 112 -13.47 0.54 1.65
N ASN A 113 -14.47 -0.34 1.62
CA ASN A 113 -15.19 -0.71 0.39
C ASN A 113 -14.25 -1.12 -0.76
N GLY A 114 -13.12 -1.76 -0.44
CA GLY A 114 -12.19 -2.25 -1.44
C GLY A 114 -12.85 -3.31 -2.30
N GLN A 115 -12.70 -3.20 -3.62
CA GLN A 115 -13.17 -4.20 -4.56
C GLN A 115 -12.20 -4.32 -5.72
N ILE A 116 -11.91 -5.56 -6.11
CA ILE A 116 -11.09 -5.92 -7.26
C ILE A 116 -11.95 -6.82 -8.15
N THR A 117 -12.13 -6.42 -9.39
CA THR A 117 -12.75 -7.26 -10.43
C THR A 117 -11.63 -7.73 -11.35
N THR A 118 -11.49 -9.05 -11.51
CA THR A 118 -10.46 -9.64 -12.37
C THR A 118 -10.84 -9.48 -13.86
N PRO A 119 -9.89 -9.65 -14.80
CA PRO A 119 -10.22 -9.69 -16.23
C PRO A 119 -11.25 -10.76 -16.60
N GLY A 120 -11.36 -11.84 -15.81
CA GLY A 120 -12.35 -12.91 -15.98
C GLY A 120 -13.73 -12.59 -15.41
N GLY A 121 -13.89 -11.46 -14.71
CA GLY A 121 -15.15 -11.03 -14.09
C GLY A 121 -15.34 -11.48 -12.63
N ASP A 122 -14.41 -12.24 -12.05
CA ASP A 122 -14.47 -12.59 -10.61
C ASP A 122 -14.35 -11.33 -9.76
N VAL A 123 -15.20 -11.22 -8.74
CA VAL A 123 -15.20 -10.09 -7.80
C VAL A 123 -14.67 -10.51 -6.43
N TYR A 124 -13.72 -9.72 -5.92
CA TYR A 124 -13.17 -9.82 -4.58
C TYR A 124 -13.35 -8.51 -3.84
N THR A 125 -14.00 -8.52 -2.68
CA THR A 125 -14.03 -7.36 -1.80
C THR A 125 -12.95 -7.49 -0.74
N HIS A 126 -12.44 -6.36 -0.27
CA HIS A 126 -11.44 -6.34 0.78
C HIS A 126 -11.54 -5.09 1.65
N THR A 127 -11.23 -5.29 2.92
CA THR A 127 -11.09 -4.21 3.91
C THR A 127 -9.89 -4.53 4.79
N GLY A 128 -9.36 -3.51 5.44
CA GLY A 128 -8.28 -3.75 6.39
C GLY A 128 -7.68 -2.47 6.91
N THR A 129 -6.94 -2.61 8.00
CA THR A 129 -6.15 -1.54 8.60
C THR A 129 -4.78 -2.08 8.96
N ARG A 130 -3.75 -1.23 8.85
CA ARG A 130 -2.42 -1.52 9.37
C ARG A 130 -1.73 -0.24 9.82
N THR A 131 -0.85 -0.37 10.80
CA THR A 131 0.04 0.70 11.24
C THR A 131 1.45 0.41 10.75
N VAL A 132 2.09 1.42 10.17
CA VAL A 132 3.43 1.35 9.62
C VAL A 132 4.30 2.42 10.27
N ARG A 133 5.55 2.07 10.56
CA ARG A 133 6.60 2.95 11.04
C ARG A 133 7.82 2.86 10.14
N GLN A 134 8.51 3.98 9.93
CA GLN A 134 9.83 3.99 9.31
C GLN A 134 10.89 3.97 10.42
N THR A 135 11.64 2.88 10.52
CA THR A 135 12.62 2.64 11.59
C THR A 135 14.06 2.91 11.17
N ALA A 136 14.32 3.08 9.87
CA ALA A 136 15.61 3.51 9.31
C ALA A 136 15.42 4.34 8.03
N GLY A 137 16.46 5.09 7.63
CA GLY A 137 16.51 5.91 6.40
C GLY A 137 15.88 7.30 6.52
N VAL A 138 15.30 7.65 7.67
CA VAL A 138 14.63 8.96 7.89
C VAL A 138 15.58 10.14 7.68
N GLY A 139 16.85 10.01 8.07
CA GLY A 139 17.87 11.04 7.93
C GLY A 139 18.43 11.19 6.51
N THR A 140 18.11 10.26 5.61
CA THR A 140 18.64 10.15 4.25
C THR A 140 17.49 10.09 3.23
N PRO A 141 16.59 11.11 3.19
CA PRO A 141 15.34 11.06 2.43
C PRO A 141 15.50 11.01 0.90
N LEU A 142 16.73 11.02 0.37
CA LEU A 142 17.03 10.83 -1.05
C LEU A 142 17.54 9.41 -1.37
N ILE A 143 17.79 8.58 -0.35
CA ILE A 143 18.32 7.22 -0.49
C ILE A 143 17.21 6.24 -0.18
N MET A 144 16.32 5.96 -1.13
CA MET A 144 15.15 5.11 -0.85
C MET A 144 15.52 3.70 -0.39
N ALA A 145 16.67 3.18 -0.85
CA ALA A 145 17.12 1.82 -0.60
C ALA A 145 17.57 1.55 0.84
N ASP A 146 17.85 2.58 1.65
CA ASP A 146 18.27 2.42 3.06
C ASP A 146 17.11 2.43 4.05
N ASN A 147 15.87 2.62 3.56
CA ASN A 147 14.69 2.64 4.38
C ASN A 147 14.35 1.26 4.93
N VAL A 148 13.93 1.24 6.19
CA VAL A 148 13.32 0.06 6.81
C VAL A 148 11.96 0.46 7.35
N PHE A 149 10.94 -0.30 6.96
CA PHE A 149 9.57 -0.13 7.41
C PHE A 149 9.14 -1.31 8.28
N GLU A 150 8.53 -1.00 9.42
CA GLU A 150 7.89 -1.96 10.31
C GLU A 150 6.37 -1.83 10.16
N VAL A 151 5.68 -2.92 9.83
CA VAL A 151 4.22 -3.01 9.96
C VAL A 151 3.92 -3.59 11.34
N SER A 152 3.70 -2.70 12.31
CA SER A 152 3.63 -3.05 13.73
C SER A 152 2.37 -3.83 14.10
N SER A 153 1.28 -3.60 13.37
CA SER A 153 -0.02 -4.25 13.60
C SER A 153 -0.92 -4.07 12.39
N GLY A 154 -1.93 -4.93 12.29
CA GLY A 154 -2.95 -4.80 11.27
C GLY A 154 -3.73 -6.08 11.03
N THR A 155 -4.91 -5.90 10.45
CA THR A 155 -5.77 -6.98 9.99
C THR A 155 -6.36 -6.60 8.65
N SER A 156 -6.42 -7.55 7.73
CA SER A 156 -7.11 -7.39 6.45
C SER A 156 -7.92 -8.62 6.13
N THR A 157 -9.13 -8.42 5.61
CA THR A 157 -10.00 -9.51 5.17
C THR A 157 -10.27 -9.34 3.69
N VAL A 158 -10.10 -10.43 2.94
CA VAL A 158 -10.55 -10.55 1.55
C VAL A 158 -11.75 -11.48 1.53
N THR A 159 -12.78 -11.13 0.77
CA THR A 159 -13.99 -11.93 0.57
C THR A 159 -14.19 -12.14 -0.92
N ARG A 160 -14.34 -13.39 -1.35
CA ARG A 160 -14.74 -13.72 -2.71
C ARG A 160 -16.26 -13.64 -2.84
N GLU A 161 -16.75 -13.36 -4.05
CA GLU A 161 -18.14 -13.65 -4.40
C GLU A 161 -18.53 -15.08 -3.98
N GLY A 162 -19.68 -15.22 -3.32
CA GLY A 162 -20.10 -16.46 -2.66
C GLY A 162 -19.76 -16.54 -1.15
N GLY A 163 -19.04 -15.57 -0.60
CA GLY A 163 -18.91 -15.36 0.85
C GLY A 163 -17.72 -16.05 1.52
N ALA A 164 -16.88 -16.78 0.77
CA ALA A 164 -15.64 -17.32 1.30
C ALA A 164 -14.66 -16.19 1.65
N THR A 165 -14.09 -16.25 2.86
CA THR A 165 -13.18 -15.22 3.38
C THR A 165 -11.79 -15.77 3.70
N LEU A 166 -10.82 -14.86 3.66
CA LEU A 166 -9.49 -15.04 4.23
C LEU A 166 -9.14 -13.77 5.00
N THR A 167 -8.94 -13.91 6.30
CA THR A 167 -8.45 -12.85 7.18
C THR A 167 -6.97 -13.08 7.45
N ALA A 168 -6.19 -12.02 7.32
CA ALA A 168 -4.77 -12.00 7.64
C ALA A 168 -4.53 -11.00 8.76
N THR A 169 -3.91 -11.45 9.86
CA THR A 169 -3.64 -10.65 11.06
C THR A 169 -2.16 -10.71 11.38
N ILE A 170 -1.55 -9.55 11.61
CA ILE A 170 -0.15 -9.46 11.99
C ILE A 170 -0.03 -9.84 13.46
N THR A 171 0.68 -10.93 13.76
CA THR A 171 0.90 -11.42 15.12
C THR A 171 2.30 -11.09 15.63
N THR A 172 3.27 -11.00 14.73
CA THR A 172 4.61 -10.45 14.98
C THR A 172 4.88 -9.36 13.95
N PRO A 173 5.41 -8.18 14.34
CA PRO A 173 5.65 -7.08 13.41
C PRO A 173 6.38 -7.51 12.14
N LEU A 174 5.90 -7.05 11.00
CA LEU A 174 6.50 -7.38 9.70
C LEU A 174 7.58 -6.36 9.35
N ILE A 175 8.79 -6.80 9.05
CA ILE A 175 9.89 -5.92 8.63
C ILE A 175 10.06 -5.95 7.13
N LYS A 176 10.04 -4.77 6.52
CA LYS A 176 10.25 -4.54 5.10
C LYS A 176 11.43 -3.60 4.91
N ASN A 177 12.59 -4.17 4.59
CA ASN A 177 13.73 -3.40 4.10
C ASN A 177 13.48 -3.01 2.63
N ALA A 178 13.66 -1.74 2.29
CA ALA A 178 13.48 -1.24 0.93
C ALA A 178 14.45 -1.86 -0.08
N SER A 179 15.65 -2.25 0.35
CA SER A 179 16.60 -3.00 -0.48
C SER A 179 16.20 -4.46 -0.70
N CYS A 180 15.22 -4.98 0.05
CA CYS A 180 14.73 -6.34 -0.08
C CYS A 180 13.44 -6.36 -0.91
N SER A 181 13.29 -7.32 -1.83
CA SER A 181 12.05 -7.47 -2.60
C SER A 181 10.88 -7.98 -1.76
N TYR A 182 11.15 -8.68 -0.66
CA TYR A 182 10.15 -9.34 0.17
C TYR A 182 10.06 -8.74 1.58
N ILE A 183 9.09 -9.21 2.36
CA ILE A 183 9.09 -9.01 3.81
C ILE A 183 10.16 -9.94 4.37
N SER A 184 11.07 -9.40 5.16
CA SER A 184 12.26 -10.12 5.62
C SER A 184 12.09 -10.78 6.98
N GLU A 185 11.09 -10.37 7.76
CA GLU A 185 10.86 -10.86 9.12
C GLU A 185 9.41 -10.64 9.53
N GLY A 186 8.93 -11.48 10.45
CA GLY A 186 7.65 -11.34 11.12
C GLY A 186 6.68 -12.47 10.79
N VAL A 187 5.50 -12.44 11.41
CA VAL A 187 4.52 -13.52 11.32
C VAL A 187 3.13 -12.96 11.03
N LEU A 188 2.49 -13.57 10.03
CA LEU A 188 1.12 -13.28 9.63
C LEU A 188 0.25 -14.51 9.91
N HIS A 189 -0.71 -14.36 10.81
CA HIS A 189 -1.75 -15.36 11.02
C HIS A 189 -2.80 -15.27 9.92
N LEU A 190 -3.12 -16.39 9.30
CA LEU A 190 -4.11 -16.55 8.25
C LEU A 190 -5.27 -17.38 8.80
N GLU A 191 -6.48 -16.83 8.69
CA GLU A 191 -7.72 -17.49 9.11
C GLU A 191 -8.73 -17.48 7.97
N GLY A 192 -9.03 -18.65 7.44
CA GLY A 192 -9.95 -18.88 6.34
C GLY A 192 -10.28 -20.36 6.21
N GLY A 193 -11.04 -20.72 5.17
CA GLY A 193 -11.51 -22.10 4.99
C GLY A 193 -10.38 -23.12 4.76
N MET A 194 -9.48 -22.84 3.82
CA MET A 194 -8.34 -23.73 3.49
C MET A 194 -7.02 -23.29 4.12
N LEU A 195 -6.86 -21.98 4.35
CA LEU A 195 -5.66 -21.42 4.98
C LEU A 195 -6.03 -21.07 6.41
N ASN A 196 -5.54 -21.87 7.36
CA ASN A 196 -5.69 -21.63 8.78
C ASN A 196 -4.35 -21.94 9.47
N GLY A 197 -3.57 -20.91 9.81
CA GLY A 197 -2.21 -21.08 10.34
C GLY A 197 -1.33 -19.84 10.17
N ASP A 198 -0.04 -20.00 10.41
CA ASP A 198 0.91 -18.89 10.47
C ASP A 198 1.90 -18.91 9.31
N LEU A 199 2.09 -17.77 8.67
CA LEU A 199 3.12 -17.54 7.67
C LEU A 199 4.26 -16.74 8.29
N ASP A 200 5.40 -17.40 8.49
CA ASP A 200 6.62 -16.85 9.08
C ASP A 200 7.61 -16.45 7.97
N TYR A 201 7.99 -15.17 7.94
CA TYR A 201 8.92 -14.59 6.96
C TYR A 201 10.40 -14.75 7.34
N GLY A 202 10.70 -15.37 8.49
CA GLY A 202 12.06 -15.61 8.96
C GLY A 202 12.58 -14.48 9.85
N THR A 203 13.91 -14.33 9.89
CA THR A 203 14.62 -13.52 10.90
C THR A 203 15.43 -12.37 10.31
N GLY A 204 15.02 -11.83 9.16
CA GLY A 204 15.61 -10.63 8.57
C GLY A 204 16.58 -10.86 7.41
N ALA A 205 16.87 -12.09 7.02
CA ALA A 205 17.89 -12.42 6.01
C ALA A 205 17.51 -12.10 4.55
N CYS A 206 16.35 -11.47 4.31
CA CYS A 206 15.81 -11.21 2.97
C CYS A 206 15.69 -12.49 2.11
N ASP A 207 15.27 -13.58 2.74
CA ASP A 207 15.07 -14.85 2.05
C ASP A 207 13.91 -14.73 1.05
N ILE A 208 14.02 -15.44 -0.08
CA ILE A 208 12.92 -15.58 -1.06
C ILE A 208 11.85 -16.57 -0.59
N THR A 209 11.97 -17.08 0.64
CA THR A 209 11.07 -18.10 1.16
C THR A 209 10.51 -17.72 2.52
N ALA A 210 9.25 -18.06 2.75
CA ALA A 210 8.59 -18.05 4.05
C ALA A 210 8.15 -19.48 4.42
N ILE A 211 7.92 -19.74 5.70
CA ILE A 211 7.39 -21.01 6.19
C ILE A 211 5.95 -20.83 6.62
N TYR A 212 5.04 -21.51 5.94
CA TYR A 212 3.65 -21.62 6.35
C TYR A 212 3.47 -22.85 7.25
N THR A 213 2.97 -22.66 8.47
CA THR A 213 2.58 -23.72 9.40
C THR A 213 1.07 -23.73 9.54
N HIS A 214 0.41 -24.77 9.02
CA HIS A 214 -1.02 -24.96 9.16
C HIS A 214 -1.40 -25.37 10.60
N ALA A 215 -2.64 -25.15 10.99
CA ALA A 215 -3.15 -25.41 12.35
C ALA A 215 -3.06 -26.88 12.81
N ASP A 216 -2.90 -27.82 11.87
CA ASP A 216 -2.66 -29.25 12.15
C ASP A 216 -1.15 -29.58 12.35
N GLY A 217 -0.28 -28.57 12.25
CA GLY A 217 1.17 -28.69 12.40
C GLY A 217 1.93 -28.98 11.11
N GLN A 218 1.26 -29.14 9.96
CA GLN A 218 1.96 -29.34 8.69
C GLN A 218 2.64 -28.06 8.21
N GLN A 219 3.85 -28.20 7.69
CA GLN A 219 4.66 -27.08 7.22
C GLN A 219 4.89 -27.11 5.71
N TYR A 220 4.87 -25.92 5.12
CA TYR A 220 5.04 -25.69 3.69
C TYR A 220 6.01 -24.54 3.46
N THR A 221 7.03 -24.76 2.63
CA THR A 221 7.87 -23.67 2.15
C THR A 221 7.14 -22.91 1.06
N VAL A 222 6.96 -21.61 1.26
CA VAL A 222 6.32 -20.69 0.31
C VAL A 222 7.40 -19.86 -0.35
N ILE A 223 7.44 -19.85 -1.69
CA ILE A 223 8.30 -18.94 -2.46
C ILE A 223 7.58 -17.59 -2.57
N LEU A 224 8.28 -16.53 -2.19
CA LEU A 224 7.79 -15.15 -2.23
C LEU A 224 8.02 -14.56 -3.61
N ASN A 225 7.00 -13.90 -4.16
CA ASN A 225 6.98 -13.31 -5.51
C ASN A 225 6.48 -11.86 -5.46
#